data_AF-A0A357R3I0-F1
#
_entry.id   AF-A0A357R3I0-F1
#
_cell.length_a   1.000
_cell.length_b   1.000
_cell.length_c   1.000
_cell.angle_alpha   90.00
_cell.angle_beta   90.00
_cell.angle_gamma   90.00
#
_symmetry.space_group_name_H-M   'P 1'
#
loop_
_entity.id
_entity.type
_entity.pdbx_description
1 polymer ?
#
loop_
_entity_poly.entity_id
_entity_poly.type
_entity_poly.pdbx_seq_one_letter_code
_entity_poly.pdbx_strand_id
1 'polypeptide(L)'
;AVDEKTARRALKLIEVEYEPLEVISDPLRAMEADAPRIHESGQVLYDHPYNKGNVLAIDHLRKGDVEKGFAQADRIFENVFSTQCVDHVAMELEAGMAVYDPETDCYTLWAPCQWTHDIQTDVARVLGIRVEQLKIIQPEAIGGAFGRREDISVHIILPLMAKLTGRPVKWAMTRQESMIMQTKRTPFTFKLKTGVKNDGTITACHSEVIGDTGAYASTGSSIVHQAMYFSTGPYEV
;
A
#
# COMPACT_ATOMS: atom_id res chain seq x y z
N ALA A 1 -23.26 4.08 17.94
CA ALA A 1 -24.74 4.21 17.85
C ALA A 1 -25.38 2.84 18.06
N VAL A 2 -26.68 2.78 18.34
CA VAL A 2 -27.40 1.50 18.57
C VAL A 2 -27.83 0.80 17.27
N ASP A 3 -27.81 1.51 16.14
CA ASP A 3 -28.10 0.96 14.81
C ASP A 3 -27.32 1.75 13.72
N GLU A 4 -27.21 1.16 12.53
CA GLU A 4 -26.47 1.74 11.39
C GLU A 4 -27.06 3.07 10.90
N LYS A 5 -28.39 3.19 10.83
CA LYS A 5 -29.05 4.42 10.35
C LYS A 5 -28.73 5.60 11.27
N THR A 6 -28.75 5.36 12.57
CA THR A 6 -28.38 6.34 13.59
C THR A 6 -26.90 6.68 13.49
N ALA A 7 -26.00 5.72 13.26
CA ALA A 7 -24.58 6.01 13.01
C ALA A 7 -24.37 6.91 11.78
N ARG A 8 -25.03 6.60 10.65
CA ARG A 8 -24.93 7.40 9.42
C ARG A 8 -25.51 8.81 9.56
N ARG A 9 -26.56 8.98 10.36
CA ARG A 9 -27.06 10.33 10.71
C ARG A 9 -26.07 11.10 11.57
N ALA A 10 -25.45 10.44 12.56
CA ALA A 10 -24.46 11.07 13.43
C ALA A 10 -23.24 11.57 12.65
N LEU A 11 -22.77 10.84 11.63
CA LEU A 11 -21.67 11.28 10.77
C LEU A 11 -21.94 12.63 10.08
N LYS A 12 -23.20 12.95 9.76
CA LYS A 12 -23.59 14.23 9.14
C LYS A 12 -23.59 15.42 10.10
N LEU A 13 -23.45 15.17 11.40
CA LEU A 13 -23.37 16.19 12.44
C LEU A 13 -21.92 16.55 12.78
N ILE A 14 -20.95 15.83 12.23
CA ILE A 14 -19.53 16.12 12.42
C ILE A 14 -19.17 17.27 11.50
N GLU A 15 -18.72 18.37 12.08
CA GLU A 15 -18.17 19.51 11.36
C GLU A 15 -16.64 19.43 11.39
N VAL A 16 -16.01 19.54 10.22
CA VAL A 16 -14.56 19.57 10.07
C VAL A 16 -14.20 20.72 9.16
N GLU A 17 -13.27 21.55 9.61
CA GLU A 17 -12.67 22.61 8.81
C GLU A 17 -11.35 22.11 8.25
N TYR A 18 -11.16 22.24 6.94
CA TYR A 18 -9.95 21.85 6.24
C TYR A 18 -9.34 23.08 5.57
N GLU A 19 -8.01 23.17 5.61
CA GLU A 19 -7.25 24.02 4.68
C GLU A 19 -6.87 23.17 3.46
N PRO A 20 -7.43 23.42 2.27
CA PRO A 20 -7.12 22.62 1.10
C PRO A 20 -5.66 22.83 0.65
N LEU A 21 -4.92 21.74 0.48
CA LEU A 21 -3.58 21.74 -0.09
C LEU A 21 -3.61 21.24 -1.55
N GLU A 22 -2.48 21.37 -2.25
CA GLU A 22 -2.32 20.81 -3.60
C GLU A 22 -2.59 19.31 -3.60
N VAL A 23 -3.47 18.85 -4.51
CA VAL A 23 -3.70 17.43 -4.74
C VAL A 23 -2.65 16.93 -5.73
N ILE A 24 -1.69 16.15 -5.23
CA ILE A 24 -0.65 15.53 -6.05
C ILE A 24 -1.15 14.15 -6.49
N SER A 25 -1.59 14.04 -7.75
CA SER A 25 -2.11 12.80 -8.35
C SER A 25 -1.22 12.23 -9.46
N ASP A 26 -0.05 12.83 -9.70
CA ASP A 26 0.93 12.38 -10.68
C ASP A 26 2.27 12.13 -9.96
N PRO A 27 2.84 10.91 -10.04
CA PRO A 27 4.14 10.63 -9.41
C PRO A 27 5.25 11.52 -9.97
N LEU A 28 5.18 11.99 -11.22
CA LEU A 28 6.20 12.90 -11.77
C LEU A 28 6.16 14.26 -11.09
N ARG A 29 4.96 14.84 -10.88
CA ARG A 29 4.79 16.05 -10.07
C ARG A 29 5.27 15.82 -8.64
N ALA A 30 4.99 14.66 -8.04
CA ALA A 30 5.43 14.35 -6.68
C ALA A 30 6.96 14.37 -6.51
N MET A 31 7.72 14.04 -7.56
CA MET A 31 9.18 14.03 -7.56
C MET A 31 9.84 15.41 -7.79
N GLU A 32 9.06 16.43 -8.14
CA GLU A 32 9.61 17.77 -8.39
C GLU A 32 10.12 18.42 -7.09
N ALA A 33 11.16 19.25 -7.20
CA ALA A 33 11.83 19.83 -6.04
C ALA A 33 10.94 20.82 -5.24
N ASP A 34 9.95 21.40 -5.89
CA ASP A 34 8.99 22.36 -5.33
C ASP A 34 7.62 21.72 -5.04
N ALA A 35 7.48 20.40 -5.18
CA ALA A 35 6.28 19.69 -4.81
C ALA A 35 6.03 19.79 -3.29
N PRO A 36 4.80 20.11 -2.85
CA PRO A 36 4.45 20.06 -1.43
C PRO A 36 4.75 18.68 -0.85
N ARG A 37 5.31 18.65 0.36
CA ARG A 37 5.63 17.38 1.02
C ARG A 37 4.36 16.76 1.58
N ILE A 38 4.09 15.51 1.18
CA ILE A 38 2.98 14.70 1.70
C ILE A 38 3.30 14.23 3.12
N HIS A 39 4.57 13.84 3.36
CA HIS A 39 5.07 13.42 4.67
C HIS A 39 6.25 14.30 5.09
N GLU A 40 6.24 14.73 6.36
CA GLU A 40 7.33 15.53 6.94
C GLU A 40 8.64 14.71 7.02
N SER A 41 9.80 15.37 6.98
CA SER A 41 11.11 14.70 7.08
C SER A 41 11.23 13.88 8.37
N GLY A 42 11.73 12.64 8.25
CA GLY A 42 11.94 11.73 9.38
C GLY A 42 10.90 10.62 9.50
N GLN A 43 9.85 10.61 8.66
CA GLN A 43 8.86 9.52 8.57
C GLN A 43 9.10 8.57 7.38
N VAL A 44 10.23 8.70 6.69
CA VAL A 44 10.61 7.78 5.61
C VAL A 44 11.16 6.52 6.25
N LEU A 45 10.62 5.35 5.90
CA LEU A 45 10.98 4.03 6.45
C LEU A 45 12.48 3.72 6.37
N TYR A 46 13.20 4.43 5.50
CA TYR A 46 14.65 4.40 5.37
C TYR A 46 15.16 5.83 5.18
N ASP A 47 16.07 6.27 6.05
CA ASP A 47 16.89 7.47 5.81
C ASP A 47 17.90 7.11 4.71
N HIS A 48 17.46 7.20 3.46
CA HIS A 48 18.28 6.95 2.29
C HIS A 48 18.68 8.30 1.68
N PRO A 49 19.96 8.50 1.28
CA PRO A 49 20.44 9.79 0.74
C PRO A 49 19.70 10.26 -0.53
N TYR A 50 18.92 9.37 -1.16
CA TYR A 50 18.10 9.68 -2.33
C TYR A 50 16.60 9.86 -2.03
N ASN A 51 16.15 9.67 -0.79
CA ASN A 51 14.78 9.93 -0.37
C ASN A 51 14.58 11.43 -0.16
N LYS A 52 14.41 12.16 -1.27
CA LYS A 52 14.18 13.61 -1.30
C LYS A 52 12.73 13.89 -1.71
N GLY A 53 12.12 14.90 -1.10
CA GLY A 53 10.74 15.29 -1.40
C GLY A 53 9.75 14.18 -1.04
N ASN A 54 8.95 13.75 -2.03
CA ASN A 54 7.94 12.69 -1.89
C ASN A 54 8.39 11.31 -2.39
N VAL A 55 9.70 11.11 -2.65
CA VAL A 55 10.21 9.80 -3.07
C VAL A 55 10.36 8.88 -1.86
N LEU A 56 9.54 7.82 -1.82
CA LEU A 56 9.54 6.84 -0.73
C LEU A 56 10.82 5.97 -0.69
N ALA A 57 11.27 5.49 -1.85
CA ALA A 57 12.42 4.62 -1.99
C ALA A 57 13.03 4.73 -3.39
N ILE A 58 14.34 4.53 -3.49
CA ILE A 58 15.06 4.40 -4.76
C ILE A 58 16.04 3.23 -4.66
N ASP A 59 15.93 2.31 -5.61
CA ASP A 59 16.83 1.18 -5.77
C ASP A 59 17.59 1.24 -7.09
N HIS A 60 18.78 0.65 -7.11
CA HIS A 60 19.58 0.50 -8.32
C HIS A 60 20.08 -0.93 -8.46
N LEU A 61 19.70 -1.59 -9.55
CA LEU A 61 20.25 -2.88 -9.95
C LEU A 61 21.20 -2.69 -11.12
N ARG A 62 22.44 -3.16 -10.98
CA ARG A 62 23.44 -3.16 -12.05
C ARG A 62 24.02 -4.55 -12.22
N LYS A 63 23.98 -5.06 -13.45
CA LYS A 63 24.62 -6.30 -13.87
C LYS A 63 25.40 -6.04 -15.16
N GLY A 64 26.68 -6.42 -15.18
CA GLY A 64 27.53 -6.22 -16.35
C GLY A 64 27.79 -4.75 -16.71
N ASP A 65 28.07 -4.53 -18.00
CA ASP A 65 28.34 -3.21 -18.59
C ASP A 65 27.31 -2.94 -19.70
N VAL A 66 26.32 -2.09 -19.36
CA VAL A 66 25.18 -1.80 -20.23
C VAL A 66 25.60 -1.02 -21.48
N GLU A 67 26.60 -0.15 -21.38
CA GLU A 67 27.09 0.65 -22.51
C GLU A 67 27.78 -0.24 -23.53
N LYS A 68 28.60 -1.19 -23.05
CA LYS A 68 29.19 -2.22 -23.91
C LYS A 68 28.12 -3.08 -24.57
N GLY A 69 27.07 -3.46 -23.85
CA GLY A 69 25.96 -4.25 -24.40
C GLY A 69 25.19 -3.50 -25.49
N PHE A 70 24.93 -2.20 -25.33
CA PHE A 70 24.32 -1.38 -26.38
C PHE A 70 25.22 -1.18 -27.59
N ALA A 71 26.54 -1.03 -27.40
CA ALA A 71 27.49 -0.93 -28.51
C ALA A 71 27.58 -2.23 -29.35
N GLN A 72 27.17 -3.36 -28.79
CA GLN A 72 27.11 -4.67 -29.46
C GLN A 72 25.75 -4.97 -30.11
N ALA A 73 24.75 -4.13 -29.89
CA ALA A 73 23.42 -4.31 -30.45
C ALA A 73 23.41 -3.91 -31.93
N ASP A 74 22.74 -4.70 -32.77
CA ASP A 74 22.46 -4.31 -34.15
C ASP A 74 21.28 -3.33 -34.21
N ARG A 75 20.36 -3.43 -33.25
CA ARG A 75 19.17 -2.57 -33.13
C ARG A 75 18.91 -2.24 -31.66
N ILE A 76 18.47 -1.01 -31.41
CA ILE A 76 18.07 -0.55 -30.08
C ILE A 76 16.63 -0.06 -30.17
N PHE A 77 15.80 -0.50 -29.23
CA PHE A 77 14.41 -0.08 -29.08
C PHE A 77 14.24 0.69 -27.78
N GLU A 78 13.52 1.81 -27.84
CA GLU A 78 13.19 2.65 -26.70
C GLU A 78 11.67 2.81 -26.63
N ASN A 79 11.08 2.45 -25.49
CA ASN A 79 9.64 2.50 -25.29
C ASN A 79 9.30 2.96 -23.89
N VAL A 80 8.16 3.64 -23.76
CA VAL A 80 7.55 3.96 -22.48
C VAL A 80 6.26 3.15 -22.36
N PHE A 81 6.14 2.39 -21.28
CA PHE A 81 4.95 1.61 -20.95
C PHE A 81 4.36 2.09 -19.63
N SER A 82 3.05 2.01 -19.50
CA SER A 82 2.35 2.35 -18.26
C SER A 82 1.32 1.30 -17.89
N THR A 83 1.13 1.07 -16.60
CA THR A 83 0.04 0.26 -16.05
C THR A 83 -0.89 1.11 -15.18
N GLN A 84 -2.17 0.78 -15.20
CA GLN A 84 -3.20 1.53 -14.49
C GLN A 84 -3.32 1.11 -13.01
N CYS A 85 -3.95 1.97 -12.21
CA CYS A 85 -4.44 1.62 -10.88
C CYS A 85 -5.60 0.62 -11.00
N VAL A 86 -5.54 -0.48 -10.25
CA VAL A 86 -6.57 -1.54 -10.28
C VAL A 86 -6.97 -1.92 -8.85
N ASP A 87 -8.27 -1.99 -8.59
CA ASP A 87 -8.82 -2.55 -7.36
C ASP A 87 -8.91 -4.08 -7.47
N HIS A 88 -8.70 -4.76 -6.34
CA HIS A 88 -8.76 -6.21 -6.22
C HIS A 88 -10.18 -6.78 -6.39
N VAL A 89 -11.20 -5.98 -6.07
CA VAL A 89 -12.63 -6.30 -6.14
C VAL A 89 -12.97 -7.67 -5.51
N ALA A 90 -12.42 -7.93 -4.32
CA ALA A 90 -12.84 -9.07 -3.52
C ALA A 90 -14.36 -9.02 -3.28
N MET A 91 -15.04 -10.16 -3.43
CA MET A 91 -16.50 -10.21 -3.33
C MET A 91 -16.98 -9.89 -1.91
N GLU A 92 -16.27 -10.38 -0.90
CA GLU A 92 -16.49 -10.00 0.48
C GLU A 92 -15.92 -8.60 0.78
N LEU A 93 -16.72 -7.79 1.47
CA LEU A 93 -16.36 -6.46 1.95
C LEU A 93 -15.67 -6.53 3.31
N GLU A 94 -14.86 -5.53 3.63
CA GLU A 94 -14.22 -5.41 4.93
C GLU A 94 -15.28 -5.27 6.03
N ALA A 95 -15.25 -6.21 6.97
CA ALA A 95 -16.15 -6.23 8.11
C ALA A 95 -15.45 -6.87 9.29
N GLY A 96 -15.90 -6.50 10.49
CA GLY A 96 -15.44 -7.13 11.70
C GLY A 96 -16.27 -6.77 12.92
N MET A 97 -15.92 -7.39 14.04
CA MET A 97 -16.49 -7.12 15.34
C MET A 97 -15.39 -7.14 16.39
N ALA A 98 -15.45 -6.22 17.36
CA ALA A 98 -14.56 -6.25 18.51
C ALA A 98 -15.33 -6.20 19.83
N VAL A 99 -14.74 -6.82 20.84
CA VAL A 99 -15.15 -6.76 22.25
C VAL A 99 -13.93 -6.40 23.08
N TYR A 100 -14.16 -5.58 24.11
CA TYR A 100 -13.18 -5.28 25.14
C TYR A 100 -13.70 -5.79 26.48
N ASP A 101 -12.86 -6.50 27.22
CA ASP A 101 -13.14 -6.99 28.55
C ASP A 101 -12.40 -6.13 29.59
N PRO A 102 -13.12 -5.32 30.39
CA PRO A 102 -12.52 -4.46 31.40
C PRO A 102 -11.98 -5.23 32.62
N GLU A 103 -12.40 -6.47 32.87
CA GLU A 103 -11.90 -7.27 34.00
C GLU A 103 -10.49 -7.80 33.72
N THR A 104 -10.21 -8.16 32.47
CA THR A 104 -8.92 -8.71 32.04
C THR A 104 -8.04 -7.70 31.28
N ASP A 105 -8.59 -6.52 30.94
CA ASP A 105 -7.98 -5.52 30.05
C ASP A 105 -7.54 -6.11 28.70
N CYS A 106 -8.37 -7.01 28.14
CA CYS A 106 -8.11 -7.71 26.88
C CYS A 106 -9.15 -7.38 25.81
N TYR A 107 -8.74 -7.52 24.55
CA TYR A 107 -9.52 -7.26 23.35
C TYR A 107 -9.66 -8.55 22.55
N THR A 108 -10.85 -8.82 22.04
CA THR A 108 -11.06 -9.84 21.01
C THR A 108 -11.61 -9.18 19.76
N LEU A 109 -10.94 -9.41 18.63
CA LEU A 109 -11.30 -8.87 17.33
C LEU A 109 -11.56 -10.03 16.36
N TRP A 110 -12.74 -10.08 15.77
CA TRP A 110 -13.05 -10.92 14.63
C TRP A 110 -12.97 -10.07 13.37
N ALA A 111 -11.93 -10.25 12.57
CA ALA A 111 -11.74 -9.55 11.32
C ALA A 111 -10.80 -10.36 10.41
N PRO A 112 -11.09 -10.43 9.10
CA PRO A 112 -10.25 -11.18 8.19
C PRO A 112 -9.01 -10.39 7.78
N CYS A 113 -7.85 -11.05 7.74
CA CYS A 113 -6.60 -10.48 7.27
C CYS A 113 -5.71 -11.51 6.56
N GLN A 114 -4.60 -11.10 5.95
CA GLN A 114 -3.60 -12.02 5.38
C GLN A 114 -2.39 -12.20 6.32
N TRP A 115 -2.07 -11.19 7.14
CA TRP A 115 -0.87 -11.14 7.99
C TRP A 115 -1.26 -10.93 9.47
N THR A 116 -1.91 -11.94 10.07
CA THR A 116 -2.56 -11.80 11.39
C THR A 116 -1.62 -11.30 12.49
N HIS A 117 -0.38 -11.81 12.55
CA HIS A 117 0.55 -11.50 13.63
C HIS A 117 1.17 -10.09 13.48
N ASP A 118 1.48 -9.68 12.25
CA ASP A 118 1.98 -8.34 11.97
C ASP A 118 0.89 -7.30 12.25
N ILE A 119 -0.33 -7.54 11.76
CA ILE A 119 -1.49 -6.68 12.06
C ILE A 119 -1.76 -6.63 13.56
N GLN A 120 -1.67 -7.74 14.28
CA GLN A 120 -1.82 -7.75 15.74
C GLN A 120 -0.78 -6.86 16.42
N THR A 121 0.47 -6.93 15.97
CA THR A 121 1.58 -6.12 16.49
C THR A 121 1.35 -4.64 16.23
N ASP A 122 0.97 -4.27 15.00
CA ASP A 122 0.72 -2.89 14.61
C ASP A 122 -0.50 -2.31 15.32
N VAL A 123 -1.59 -3.05 15.40
CA VAL A 123 -2.79 -2.63 16.14
C VAL A 123 -2.46 -2.45 17.62
N ALA A 124 -1.72 -3.38 18.23
CA ALA A 124 -1.32 -3.26 19.63
C ALA A 124 -0.45 -2.00 19.85
N ARG A 125 0.48 -1.71 18.95
CA ARG A 125 1.30 -0.50 18.97
C ARG A 125 0.45 0.77 18.90
N VAL A 126 -0.49 0.84 17.95
CA VAL A 126 -1.38 2.01 17.78
C VAL A 126 -2.27 2.22 19.00
N LEU A 127 -2.76 1.14 19.61
CA LEU A 127 -3.60 1.21 20.81
C LEU A 127 -2.81 1.43 22.11
N GLY A 128 -1.47 1.35 22.07
CA GLY A 128 -0.61 1.48 23.24
C GLY A 128 -0.76 0.32 24.24
N ILE A 129 -1.00 -0.90 23.75
CA ILE A 129 -1.20 -2.11 24.56
C ILE A 129 -0.13 -3.17 24.26
N ARG A 130 -0.01 -4.18 25.14
CA ARG A 130 0.82 -5.36 24.84
C ARG A 130 0.13 -6.26 23.81
N VAL A 131 0.91 -6.92 22.96
CA VAL A 131 0.39 -7.78 21.88
C VAL A 131 -0.53 -8.88 22.43
N GLU A 132 -0.22 -9.44 23.60
CA GLU A 132 -0.99 -10.51 24.24
C GLU A 132 -2.37 -10.04 24.72
N GLN A 133 -2.58 -8.72 24.86
CA GLN A 133 -3.89 -8.16 25.21
C GLN A 133 -4.84 -8.17 24.02
N LEU A 134 -4.36 -8.30 22.78
CA LEU A 134 -5.20 -8.30 21.58
C LEU A 134 -5.25 -9.70 20.97
N LYS A 135 -6.41 -10.34 20.99
CA LYS A 135 -6.66 -11.58 20.24
C LYS A 135 -7.37 -11.27 18.93
N ILE A 136 -6.71 -11.52 17.80
CA ILE A 136 -7.34 -11.47 16.47
C ILE A 136 -7.78 -12.89 16.07
N ILE A 137 -9.06 -13.04 15.75
CA ILE A 137 -9.69 -14.27 15.29
C ILE A 137 -10.02 -14.11 13.81
N GLN A 138 -9.36 -14.92 12.99
CA GLN A 138 -9.68 -15.05 11.57
C GLN A 138 -11.03 -15.77 11.41
N PRO A 139 -12.00 -15.20 10.68
CA PRO A 139 -13.21 -15.91 10.31
C PRO A 139 -12.88 -17.18 9.50
N GLU A 140 -13.67 -18.24 9.66
CA GLU A 140 -13.45 -19.51 8.96
C GLU A 140 -13.61 -19.39 7.43
N ALA A 141 -14.45 -18.47 6.98
CA ALA A 141 -14.68 -18.20 5.57
C ALA A 141 -14.25 -16.77 5.23
N ILE A 142 -13.43 -16.64 4.19
CA ILE A 142 -12.90 -15.37 3.67
C ILE A 142 -13.22 -15.29 2.18
N GLY A 143 -14.01 -14.29 1.77
CA GLY A 143 -14.49 -14.12 0.39
C GLY A 143 -13.52 -13.39 -0.53
N GLY A 144 -12.22 -13.72 -0.43
CA GLY A 144 -11.14 -13.19 -1.25
C GLY A 144 -10.41 -11.98 -0.63
N ALA A 145 -9.17 -11.77 -1.08
CA ALA A 145 -8.32 -10.65 -0.63
C ALA A 145 -7.37 -10.17 -1.73
N PHE A 146 -6.55 -11.07 -2.29
CA PHE A 146 -5.64 -10.80 -3.42
C PHE A 146 -4.54 -9.76 -3.13
N GLY A 147 -4.13 -9.59 -1.86
CA GLY A 147 -3.12 -8.61 -1.43
C GLY A 147 -3.71 -7.46 -0.59
N ARG A 148 -4.97 -7.09 -0.82
CA ARG A 148 -5.58 -5.93 -0.13
C ARG A 148 -5.70 -6.07 1.40
N ARG A 149 -5.71 -7.31 1.92
CA ARG A 149 -5.86 -7.60 3.35
C ARG A 149 -4.52 -7.86 4.05
N GLU A 150 -3.42 -7.53 3.39
CA GLU A 150 -2.11 -7.38 4.03
C GLU A 150 -2.11 -6.11 4.88
N ASP A 151 -2.81 -5.06 4.43
CA ASP A 151 -2.95 -3.81 5.16
C ASP A 151 -4.10 -3.83 6.18
N ILE A 152 -3.97 -2.95 7.17
CA ILE A 152 -4.98 -2.73 8.20
C ILE A 152 -6.25 -2.10 7.61
N SER A 153 -7.39 -2.77 7.79
CA SER A 153 -8.73 -2.21 7.53
C SER A 153 -9.46 -1.78 8.81
N VAL A 154 -10.37 -2.60 9.32
CA VAL A 154 -11.21 -2.35 10.50
C VAL A 154 -10.48 -2.56 11.83
N HIS A 155 -9.24 -3.07 11.77
CA HIS A 155 -8.55 -3.69 12.90
C HIS A 155 -8.15 -2.71 14.01
N ILE A 156 -7.97 -1.42 13.72
CA ILE A 156 -7.67 -0.39 14.74
C ILE A 156 -8.96 0.18 15.34
N ILE A 157 -9.89 0.59 14.48
CA ILE A 157 -11.08 1.34 14.89
C ILE A 157 -12.01 0.48 15.74
N LEU A 158 -12.20 -0.80 15.39
CA LEU A 158 -13.11 -1.68 16.11
C LEU A 158 -12.70 -1.90 17.58
N PRO A 159 -11.47 -2.34 17.92
CA PRO A 159 -11.06 -2.49 19.32
C PRO A 159 -11.06 -1.18 20.09
N LEU A 160 -10.64 -0.07 19.46
CA LEU A 160 -10.67 1.27 20.08
C LEU A 160 -12.10 1.64 20.49
N MET A 161 -13.07 1.48 19.57
CA MET A 161 -14.47 1.78 19.84
C MET A 161 -15.07 0.84 20.88
N ALA A 162 -14.70 -0.44 20.87
CA ALA A 162 -15.14 -1.40 21.89
C ALA A 162 -14.72 -0.97 23.30
N LYS A 163 -13.47 -0.51 23.46
CA LYS A 163 -12.98 0.06 24.73
C LYS A 163 -13.72 1.32 25.13
N LEU A 164 -13.82 2.30 24.23
CA LEU A 164 -14.44 3.60 24.51
C LEU A 164 -15.91 3.48 24.88
N THR A 165 -16.62 2.50 24.30
CA THR A 165 -18.04 2.29 24.55
C THR A 165 -18.34 1.28 25.66
N GLY A 166 -17.37 0.45 26.04
CA GLY A 166 -17.57 -0.69 26.94
C GLY A 166 -18.56 -1.74 26.39
N ARG A 167 -18.74 -1.79 25.06
CA ARG A 167 -19.74 -2.65 24.40
C ARG A 167 -19.15 -3.33 23.17
N PRO A 168 -19.69 -4.48 22.74
CA PRO A 168 -19.36 -5.05 21.44
C PRO A 168 -19.65 -4.06 20.31
N VAL A 169 -18.69 -3.88 19.40
CA VAL A 169 -18.82 -2.99 18.23
C VAL A 169 -18.63 -3.80 16.96
N LYS A 170 -19.58 -3.67 16.03
CA LYS A 170 -19.50 -4.26 14.68
C LYS A 170 -19.47 -3.14 13.65
N TRP A 171 -18.66 -3.33 12.62
CA TRP A 171 -18.62 -2.47 11.44
C TRP A 171 -18.49 -3.34 10.19
N ALA A 172 -19.31 -3.04 9.19
CA ALA A 172 -19.19 -3.56 7.85
C ALA A 172 -19.17 -2.38 6.88
N MET A 173 -18.18 -2.36 5.99
CA MET A 173 -18.07 -1.33 4.97
C MET A 173 -19.07 -1.56 3.85
N THR A 174 -19.46 -0.48 3.21
CA THR A 174 -20.05 -0.48 1.87
C THR A 174 -18.97 -0.73 0.81
N ARG A 175 -19.38 -1.10 -0.41
CA ARG A 175 -18.44 -1.23 -1.53
C ARG A 175 -17.68 0.07 -1.82
N GLN A 176 -18.35 1.22 -1.69
CA GLN A 176 -17.71 2.52 -1.90
C GLN A 176 -16.63 2.80 -0.85
N GLU A 177 -16.92 2.61 0.44
CA GLU A 177 -15.95 2.76 1.52
C GLU A 177 -14.75 1.80 1.32
N SER A 178 -15.04 0.54 0.97
CA SER A 178 -14.05 -0.48 0.64
C SER A 178 -13.12 -0.06 -0.51
N MET A 179 -13.67 0.48 -1.60
CA MET A 179 -12.89 0.96 -2.74
C MET A 179 -12.06 2.21 -2.43
N ILE A 180 -12.49 3.07 -1.51
CA ILE A 180 -11.74 4.26 -1.12
C ILE A 180 -10.60 3.90 -0.17
N MET A 181 -10.87 3.05 0.83
CA MET A 181 -9.99 2.87 1.98
C MET A 181 -8.89 1.83 1.76
N GLN A 182 -9.10 0.88 0.85
CA GLN A 182 -8.20 -0.27 0.69
C GLN A 182 -7.11 -0.02 -0.34
N THR A 183 -6.01 -0.75 -0.22
CA THR A 183 -4.89 -0.65 -1.15
C THR A 183 -5.28 -1.08 -2.56
N LYS A 184 -4.47 -0.60 -3.51
CA LYS A 184 -4.66 -0.77 -4.94
C LYS A 184 -3.36 -1.29 -5.54
N ARG A 185 -3.47 -1.89 -6.72
CA ARG A 185 -2.28 -2.16 -7.54
C ARG A 185 -1.60 -0.83 -7.86
N THR A 186 -0.33 -0.72 -7.49
CA THR A 186 0.59 0.38 -7.84
C THR A 186 0.61 0.57 -9.36
N PRO A 187 0.19 1.74 -9.87
CA PRO A 187 0.44 2.15 -11.25
C PRO A 187 1.94 2.32 -11.47
N PHE A 188 2.44 1.88 -12.62
CA PHE A 188 3.83 2.03 -12.97
C PHE A 188 4.01 2.75 -14.30
N THR A 189 5.10 3.49 -14.42
CA THR A 189 5.68 3.93 -15.68
C THR A 189 7.05 3.28 -15.84
N PHE A 190 7.25 2.57 -16.95
CA PHE A 190 8.51 1.94 -17.33
C PHE A 190 9.08 2.67 -18.54
N LYS A 191 10.28 3.23 -18.43
CA LYS A 191 11.07 3.67 -19.59
C LYS A 191 12.10 2.58 -19.86
N LEU A 192 11.94 1.87 -20.96
CA LEU A 192 12.72 0.69 -21.29
C LEU A 192 13.55 0.93 -22.55
N LYS A 193 14.84 0.60 -22.48
CA LYS A 193 15.76 0.60 -23.61
C LYS A 193 16.39 -0.79 -23.74
N THR A 194 16.16 -1.43 -24.88
CA THR A 194 16.60 -2.81 -25.14
C THR A 194 17.44 -2.89 -26.40
N GLY A 195 18.67 -3.40 -26.26
CA GLY A 195 19.57 -3.69 -27.36
C GLY A 195 19.45 -5.15 -27.79
N VAL A 196 19.31 -5.38 -29.09
CA VAL A 196 19.21 -6.73 -29.66
C VAL A 196 20.06 -6.87 -30.92
N LYS A 197 20.54 -8.08 -31.17
CA LYS A 197 21.16 -8.48 -32.43
C LYS A 197 20.11 -8.90 -33.46
N ASN A 198 20.49 -8.95 -34.74
CA ASN A 198 19.63 -9.41 -35.82
C ASN A 198 19.24 -10.90 -35.69
N ASP A 199 19.99 -11.68 -34.91
CA ASP A 199 19.67 -13.08 -34.57
C ASP A 199 18.67 -13.22 -33.41
N GLY A 200 18.25 -12.10 -32.80
CA GLY A 200 17.30 -12.06 -31.68
C GLY A 200 17.93 -12.07 -30.29
N THR A 201 19.26 -12.19 -30.16
CA THR A 201 19.95 -12.14 -28.87
C THR A 201 19.81 -10.76 -28.24
N ILE A 202 19.41 -10.71 -26.96
CA ILE A 202 19.40 -9.47 -26.17
C ILE A 202 20.82 -9.20 -25.67
N THR A 203 21.33 -7.98 -25.88
CA THR A 203 22.70 -7.60 -25.47
C THR A 203 22.75 -6.60 -24.33
N ALA A 204 21.68 -5.82 -24.14
CA ALA A 204 21.55 -4.86 -23.06
C ALA A 204 20.08 -4.56 -22.78
N CYS A 205 19.80 -4.28 -21.50
CA CYS A 205 18.54 -3.72 -21.06
C CYS A 205 18.81 -2.63 -20.03
N HIS A 206 18.16 -1.48 -20.19
CA HIS A 206 18.11 -0.42 -19.20
C HIS A 206 16.64 -0.07 -18.94
N SER A 207 16.23 -0.11 -17.68
CA SER A 207 14.85 0.22 -17.27
C SER A 207 14.86 1.25 -16.16
N GLU A 208 14.15 2.36 -16.37
CA GLU A 208 13.74 3.28 -15.32
C GLU A 208 12.29 2.94 -14.93
N VAL A 209 12.05 2.63 -13.67
CA VAL A 209 10.74 2.22 -13.15
C VAL A 209 10.28 3.24 -12.12
N ILE A 210 9.12 3.85 -12.38
CA ILE A 210 8.48 4.81 -11.48
C ILE A 210 7.15 4.21 -11.03
N GLY A 211 7.01 3.94 -9.73
CA GLY A 211 5.78 3.42 -9.13
C GLY A 211 5.07 4.49 -8.30
N ASP A 212 3.77 4.64 -8.50
CA ASP A 212 2.93 5.53 -7.68
C ASP A 212 2.36 4.76 -6.49
N THR A 213 2.94 4.96 -5.31
CA THR A 213 2.51 4.29 -4.06
C THR A 213 1.30 4.96 -3.40
N GLY A 214 0.82 6.08 -3.94
CA GLY A 214 -0.22 6.88 -3.30
C GLY A 214 0.23 7.48 -1.96
N ALA A 215 -0.75 7.75 -1.09
CA ALA A 215 -0.53 8.56 0.11
C ALA A 215 0.21 7.85 1.26
N TYR A 216 0.30 6.52 1.30
CA TYR A 216 0.93 5.77 2.39
C TYR A 216 1.90 4.74 1.84
N ALA A 217 2.96 4.45 2.60
CA ALA A 217 4.02 3.56 2.14
C ALA A 217 3.52 2.13 1.85
N SER A 218 2.74 1.53 2.77
CA SER A 218 2.33 0.12 2.69
C SER A 218 3.52 -0.77 2.31
N THR A 219 3.35 -1.72 1.39
CA THR A 219 4.40 -2.55 0.79
C THR A 219 5.00 -1.93 -0.48
N GLY A 220 4.78 -0.63 -0.71
CA GLY A 220 5.15 0.09 -1.93
C GLY A 220 6.63 -0.01 -2.30
N SER A 221 7.54 0.10 -1.32
CA SER A 221 8.97 -0.08 -1.56
C SER A 221 9.30 -1.48 -2.08
N SER A 222 8.76 -2.52 -1.44
CA SER A 222 8.92 -3.92 -1.86
C SER A 222 8.35 -4.16 -3.26
N ILE A 223 7.21 -3.53 -3.60
CA ILE A 223 6.57 -3.66 -4.91
C ILE A 223 7.42 -3.02 -6.01
N VAL A 224 7.96 -1.82 -5.79
CA VAL A 224 8.88 -1.15 -6.73
C VAL A 224 10.17 -1.95 -6.90
N HIS A 225 10.71 -2.48 -5.79
CA HIS A 225 11.88 -3.34 -5.80
C HIS A 225 11.66 -4.59 -6.68
N GLN A 226 10.53 -5.29 -6.51
CA GLN A 226 10.20 -6.44 -7.36
C GLN A 226 10.04 -6.05 -8.83
N ALA A 227 9.37 -4.93 -9.13
CA ALA A 227 9.20 -4.45 -10.50
C ALA A 227 10.55 -4.23 -11.19
N MET A 228 11.56 -3.71 -10.48
CA MET A 228 12.93 -3.60 -10.97
C MET A 228 13.54 -4.97 -11.31
N TYR A 229 13.44 -5.97 -10.42
CA TYR A 229 14.00 -7.31 -10.65
C TYR A 229 13.40 -8.02 -11.86
N PHE A 230 12.10 -7.85 -12.09
CA PHE A 230 11.41 -8.51 -13.20
C PHE A 230 11.40 -7.69 -14.50
N SER A 231 11.93 -6.46 -14.48
CA SER A 231 11.89 -5.54 -15.63
C SER A 231 12.60 -6.06 -16.90
N THR A 232 13.59 -6.93 -16.75
CA THR A 232 14.30 -7.55 -17.88
C THR A 232 13.60 -8.79 -18.43
N GLY A 233 12.51 -9.23 -17.81
CA GLY A 233 11.80 -10.46 -18.16
C GLY A 233 12.61 -11.74 -17.86
N PRO A 234 12.06 -12.91 -18.21
CA PRO A 234 12.70 -14.21 -17.97
C PRO A 234 13.72 -14.55 -19.07
N TYR A 235 14.62 -13.62 -19.40
CA TYR A 235 15.58 -13.76 -20.49
C TYR A 235 17.02 -13.67 -19.98
N GLU A 236 17.94 -14.30 -20.71
CA GLU A 236 19.37 -14.05 -20.54
C GLU A 236 19.69 -12.68 -21.15
N VAL A 237 20.11 -11.76 -20.27
CA VAL A 237 20.53 -10.40 -20.59
C VAL A 237 21.87 -10.12 -19.93
#